data_AF-A0A3M0XWN2-F1
#
_entry.id   AF-A0A3M0XWN2-F1
#
_cell.length_a   1.000
_cell.length_b   1.000
_cell.length_c   1.000
_cell.angle_alpha   90.00
_cell.angle_beta   90.00
_cell.angle_gamma   90.00
#
_symmetry.space_group_name_H-M   'P 1'
#
loop_
_entity.id
_entity.type
_entity.pdbx_description
1 polymer ?
#
loop_
_entity_poly.entity_id
_entity_poly.type
_entity_poly.pdbx_seq_one_letter_code
_entity_poly.pdbx_strand_id
1 'polypeptide(L)'
;MSLTKRSNLLTLLVAIGLVLGVVVGHFLLWDPNASAEVVAGRTAGWKTAGEFIFIRPLQLLIIPLVFTSVLTGITSIGDPKKLGVLGGATLVYYVVTMIFAVAIGVTFGAMFQPGVGLPKEVIEQGLQAGQEAAAQRAPAGSAAQGLGAAWLNILRQMIPTNFFQAAVEGQALSIITATMLLGVGLVALGEKNKAFVQAVESLHEALMLIVQWVLWLMPIGVALLVAWAVGS
;
A
#
# COMPACT_ATOMS: atom_id res chain seq x y z
N MET A 1 30.84 -12.30 0.87
CA MET A 1 30.04 -12.33 -0.39
C MET A 1 29.26 -11.02 -0.46
N SER A 2 29.63 -10.13 -1.38
CA SER A 2 29.24 -8.70 -1.37
C SER A 2 27.72 -8.47 -1.41
N LEU A 3 27.26 -7.42 -0.74
CA LEU A 3 25.86 -7.02 -0.58
C LEU A 3 25.10 -6.92 -1.93
N THR A 4 25.80 -6.59 -3.02
CA THR A 4 25.26 -6.53 -4.39
C THR A 4 24.79 -7.88 -4.93
N LYS A 5 25.45 -8.99 -4.55
CA LYS A 5 25.09 -10.34 -5.05
C LYS A 5 23.78 -10.85 -4.43
N ARG A 6 23.38 -10.32 -3.25
CA ARG A 6 22.12 -10.69 -2.58
C ARG A 6 20.91 -9.95 -3.14
N SER A 7 21.05 -8.69 -3.58
CA SER A 7 19.94 -7.92 -4.17
C SER A 7 19.49 -8.50 -5.51
N ASN A 8 20.43 -8.80 -6.42
CA ASN A 8 20.11 -9.41 -7.71
C ASN A 8 19.49 -10.81 -7.56
N LEU A 9 19.87 -11.54 -6.51
CA LEU A 9 19.29 -12.85 -6.20
C LEU A 9 17.82 -12.73 -5.79
N LEU A 10 17.47 -11.79 -4.91
CA LEU A 10 16.08 -11.59 -4.49
C LEU A 10 15.19 -11.19 -5.65
N THR A 11 15.63 -10.24 -6.48
CA THR A 11 14.88 -9.84 -7.68
C THR A 11 14.66 -11.02 -8.62
N LEU A 12 15.70 -11.85 -8.83
CA LEU A 12 15.58 -13.06 -9.65
C LEU A 12 14.63 -14.09 -9.02
N LEU A 13 14.69 -14.31 -7.70
CA LEU A 13 13.80 -15.22 -6.99
C LEU A 13 12.35 -14.77 -7.07
N VAL A 14 12.07 -13.48 -6.94
CA VAL A 14 10.71 -12.93 -7.11
C VAL A 14 10.22 -13.12 -8.54
N ALA A 15 11.07 -12.87 -9.54
CA ALA A 15 10.72 -13.10 -10.94
C ALA A 15 10.41 -14.59 -11.20
N ILE A 16 11.24 -15.50 -10.67
CA ILE A 16 10.99 -16.95 -10.75
C ILE A 16 9.69 -17.31 -10.02
N GLY A 17 9.46 -16.78 -8.82
CA GLY A 17 8.24 -17.00 -8.05
C GLY A 17 7.00 -16.55 -8.80
N LEU A 18 7.05 -15.39 -9.46
CA LEU A 18 5.97 -14.88 -10.31
C LEU A 18 5.71 -15.83 -11.49
N VAL A 19 6.74 -16.24 -12.22
CA VAL A 19 6.59 -17.18 -13.36
C VAL A 19 6.04 -18.53 -12.88
N LEU A 20 6.56 -19.07 -11.78
CA LEU A 20 6.05 -20.31 -11.18
C LEU A 20 4.59 -20.17 -10.74
N GLY A 21 4.22 -19.03 -10.15
CA GLY A 21 2.85 -18.73 -9.78
C GLY A 21 1.92 -18.76 -10.99
N VAL A 22 2.31 -18.11 -12.10
CA VAL A 22 1.52 -18.14 -13.36
C VAL A 22 1.39 -19.57 -13.89
N VAL A 23 2.48 -20.33 -13.95
CA VAL A 23 2.49 -21.72 -14.44
C VAL A 23 1.59 -22.60 -13.57
N VAL A 24 1.72 -22.53 -12.25
CA VAL A 24 0.89 -23.31 -11.32
C VAL A 24 -0.57 -22.90 -11.42
N GLY A 25 -0.86 -21.60 -11.46
CA GLY A 25 -2.22 -21.09 -11.63
C GLY A 25 -2.86 -21.61 -12.90
N HIS A 26 -2.17 -21.49 -14.03
CA HIS A 26 -2.70 -21.87 -15.34
C HIS A 26 -2.82 -23.38 -15.56
N PHE A 27 -1.86 -24.19 -15.11
CA PHE A 27 -1.86 -25.63 -15.41
C PHE A 27 -2.49 -26.50 -14.32
N LEU A 28 -2.47 -26.08 -13.05
CA LEU A 28 -2.94 -26.91 -11.92
C LEU A 28 -4.27 -26.44 -11.34
N LEU A 29 -4.54 -25.13 -11.39
CA LEU A 29 -5.67 -24.53 -10.68
C LEU A 29 -6.78 -24.10 -11.63
N TRP A 30 -6.42 -23.59 -12.81
CA TRP A 30 -7.37 -23.16 -13.81
C TRP A 30 -8.10 -24.36 -14.44
N ASP A 31 -9.42 -24.35 -14.34
CA ASP A 31 -10.29 -25.35 -14.95
C ASP A 31 -11.50 -24.63 -15.58
N PRO A 32 -11.57 -24.53 -16.91
CA PRO A 32 -12.61 -23.77 -17.60
C PRO A 32 -14.01 -24.39 -17.47
N ASN A 33 -14.12 -25.64 -16.99
CA ASN A 33 -15.39 -26.35 -16.85
C ASN A 33 -15.86 -26.46 -15.39
N ALA A 34 -15.05 -26.01 -14.42
CA ALA A 34 -15.40 -26.06 -13.00
C ALA A 34 -16.31 -24.89 -12.61
N SER A 35 -17.24 -25.13 -11.68
CA SER A 35 -18.03 -24.05 -11.09
C SER A 35 -17.16 -23.13 -10.21
N ALA A 36 -17.54 -21.86 -10.11
CA ALA A 36 -16.81 -20.87 -9.32
C ALA A 36 -16.57 -21.29 -7.85
N GLU A 37 -17.49 -22.06 -7.28
CA GLU A 37 -17.40 -22.55 -5.90
C GLU A 37 -16.32 -23.65 -5.74
N VAL A 38 -16.16 -24.52 -6.74
CA VAL A 38 -15.12 -25.55 -6.76
C VAL A 38 -13.73 -24.93 -6.97
N VAL A 39 -13.64 -23.93 -7.86
CA VAL A 39 -12.41 -23.16 -8.07
C VAL A 39 -12.03 -22.40 -6.80
N ALA A 40 -13.00 -21.74 -6.14
CA ALA A 40 -12.76 -21.05 -4.87
C ALA A 40 -12.27 -22.01 -3.78
N GLY A 41 -12.88 -23.19 -3.65
CA GLY A 41 -12.44 -24.21 -2.69
C GLY A 41 -11.00 -24.70 -2.93
N ARG A 42 -10.63 -24.93 -4.19
CA ARG A 42 -9.28 -25.40 -4.57
C ARG A 42 -8.20 -24.33 -4.39
N THR A 43 -8.55 -23.07 -4.65
CA THR A 43 -7.59 -21.95 -4.67
C THR A 43 -7.53 -21.19 -3.33
N ALA A 44 -8.52 -21.34 -2.44
CA ALA A 44 -8.55 -20.67 -1.13
C ALA A 44 -7.33 -20.95 -0.26
N GLY A 45 -6.80 -22.18 -0.30
CA GLY A 45 -5.58 -22.55 0.45
C GLY A 45 -4.35 -21.76 0.00
N TRP A 46 -4.23 -21.53 -1.32
CA TRP A 46 -3.13 -20.75 -1.92
C TRP A 46 -3.22 -19.28 -1.52
N LYS A 47 -4.44 -18.71 -1.59
CA LYS A 47 -4.71 -17.34 -1.14
C LYS A 47 -4.34 -17.16 0.33
N THR A 48 -4.85 -18.04 1.18
CA THR A 48 -4.66 -17.98 2.63
C THR A 48 -3.18 -18.10 2.98
N ALA A 49 -2.47 -19.08 2.40
CA ALA A 49 -1.04 -19.23 2.62
C ALA A 49 -0.24 -17.99 2.16
N GLY A 50 -0.54 -17.45 0.98
CA GLY A 50 0.08 -16.22 0.49
C GLY A 50 -0.20 -15.00 1.38
N GLU A 51 -1.44 -14.87 1.88
CA GLU A 51 -1.82 -13.82 2.82
C GLU A 51 -1.02 -13.91 4.13
N PHE A 52 -0.90 -15.10 4.73
CA PHE A 52 -0.16 -15.28 5.99
C PHE A 52 1.36 -15.13 5.83
N ILE A 53 1.92 -15.58 4.71
CA ILE A 53 3.37 -15.57 4.48
C ILE A 53 3.86 -14.18 4.07
N PHE A 54 3.04 -13.39 3.39
CA PHE A 54 3.50 -12.14 2.76
C PHE A 54 2.65 -10.93 3.10
N ILE A 55 1.34 -10.96 2.83
CA ILE A 55 0.49 -9.77 2.97
C ILE A 55 0.37 -9.33 4.44
N ARG A 56 0.07 -10.25 5.36
CA ARG A 56 -0.11 -9.93 6.77
C ARG A 56 1.19 -9.42 7.43
N PRO A 57 2.36 -10.06 7.25
CA PRO A 57 3.62 -9.51 7.75
C PRO A 57 3.94 -8.12 7.18
N LEU A 58 3.66 -7.87 5.89
CA LEU A 58 3.82 -6.53 5.32
C LEU A 58 2.88 -5.51 5.95
N GLN A 59 1.59 -5.85 6.08
CA GLN A 59 0.57 -4.97 6.68
C GLN A 59 0.89 -4.63 8.14
N LEU A 60 1.41 -5.59 8.91
CA LEU A 60 1.86 -5.39 10.29
C LEU A 60 2.93 -4.30 10.39
N LEU A 61 3.80 -4.18 9.38
CA LEU A 61 4.91 -3.24 9.38
C LEU A 61 4.49 -1.83 8.96
N ILE A 62 3.41 -1.66 8.18
CA ILE A 62 3.05 -0.36 7.58
C ILE A 62 2.92 0.73 8.64
N ILE A 63 2.06 0.53 9.64
CA ILE A 63 1.77 1.54 10.67
C ILE A 63 3.02 1.92 11.49
N PRO A 64 3.74 0.98 12.14
CA PRO A 64 4.90 1.33 12.95
C PRO A 64 6.05 1.88 12.11
N LEU A 65 6.24 1.40 10.87
CA LEU A 65 7.28 1.92 9.98
C LEU A 65 6.96 3.36 9.54
N VAL A 66 5.71 3.65 9.18
CA VAL A 66 5.28 5.01 8.83
C VAL A 66 5.47 5.97 10.00
N PHE A 67 5.04 5.57 11.21
CA PHE A 67 5.25 6.38 12.42
C PHE A 67 6.73 6.67 12.66
N THR A 68 7.56 5.64 12.73
CA THR A 68 8.99 5.80 13.04
C THR A 68 9.71 6.58 11.93
N SER A 69 9.45 6.27 10.66
CA SER A 69 10.10 6.92 9.51
C SER A 69 9.74 8.39 9.36
N VAL A 70 8.46 8.75 9.53
CA VAL A 70 8.04 10.16 9.45
C VAL A 70 8.61 10.93 10.64
N LEU A 71 8.59 10.36 11.84
CA LEU A 71 9.10 11.04 13.03
C LEU A 71 10.61 11.29 12.92
N THR A 72 11.41 10.26 12.63
CA THR A 72 12.87 10.39 12.48
C THR A 72 13.23 11.29 11.30
N GLY A 73 12.48 11.23 10.20
CA GLY A 73 12.69 12.11 9.05
C GLY A 73 12.51 13.59 9.39
N ILE A 74 11.49 13.93 10.17
CA ILE A 74 11.23 15.32 10.58
C ILE A 74 12.25 15.80 11.61
N THR A 75 12.55 14.98 12.61
CA THR A 75 13.51 15.35 13.66
C THR A 75 14.94 15.46 13.11
N SER A 76 15.28 14.71 12.06
CA SER A 76 16.56 14.82 11.35
C SER A 76 16.74 16.16 10.62
N ILE A 77 15.67 16.71 10.03
CA ILE A 77 15.71 18.02 9.35
C ILE A 77 15.91 19.17 10.34
N GLY A 78 15.30 19.08 11.52
CA GLY A 78 15.50 20.00 12.66
C GLY A 78 15.02 21.45 12.47
N ASP A 79 14.62 21.86 11.26
CA ASP A 79 14.13 23.21 10.96
C ASP A 79 12.72 23.16 10.34
N PRO A 80 11.68 23.63 11.06
CA PRO A 80 10.31 23.66 10.56
C PRO A 80 10.13 24.45 9.26
N LYS A 81 10.92 25.51 9.02
CA LYS A 81 10.82 26.30 7.78
C LYS A 81 11.30 25.49 6.58
N LYS A 82 12.41 24.76 6.73
CA LYS A 82 12.92 23.86 5.68
C LYS A 82 11.94 22.73 5.39
N LEU A 83 11.29 22.21 6.43
CA LEU A 83 10.27 21.18 6.30
C LEU A 83 9.08 21.65 5.45
N GLY A 84 8.59 22.88 5.69
CA GLY A 84 7.49 23.47 4.93
C GLY A 84 7.84 23.70 3.45
N VAL A 85 9.05 24.20 3.16
CA VAL A 85 9.52 24.40 1.77
C VAL A 85 9.67 23.06 1.04
N LEU A 86 10.31 22.07 1.67
CA LEU A 86 10.49 20.75 1.07
C LEU A 86 9.15 20.04 0.85
N GLY A 87 8.25 20.09 1.84
CA GLY A 87 6.90 19.53 1.75
C GLY A 87 6.07 20.20 0.64
N GLY A 88 6.09 21.53 0.56
CA GLY A 88 5.40 22.28 -0.49
C GLY A 88 5.94 22.00 -1.89
N ALA A 89 7.27 21.97 -2.06
CA ALA A 89 7.91 21.63 -3.33
C ALA A 89 7.55 20.19 -3.75
N THR A 90 7.55 19.25 -2.79
CA THR A 90 7.16 17.85 -3.02
C THR A 90 5.69 17.73 -3.39
N LEU A 91 4.80 18.49 -2.75
CA LEU A 91 3.37 18.51 -3.08
C LEU A 91 3.14 18.99 -4.52
N VAL A 92 3.77 20.10 -4.92
CA VAL A 92 3.68 20.61 -6.30
C VAL A 92 4.21 19.58 -7.28
N TYR A 93 5.36 18.97 -6.98
CA TYR A 93 5.93 17.90 -7.80
C TYR A 93 4.96 16.73 -7.99
N TYR A 94 4.34 16.23 -6.90
CA TYR A 94 3.37 15.14 -6.97
C TYR A 94 2.10 15.52 -7.73
N VAL A 95 1.54 16.70 -7.49
CA VAL A 95 0.33 17.17 -8.20
C VAL A 95 0.59 17.24 -9.70
N VAL A 96 1.70 17.85 -10.10
CA VAL A 96 2.07 17.97 -11.52
C VAL A 96 2.25 16.59 -12.15
N THR A 97 3.03 15.71 -11.52
CA THR A 97 3.27 14.35 -12.05
C THR A 97 1.99 13.50 -12.09
N MET A 98 1.08 13.64 -11.12
CA MET A 98 -0.22 12.97 -11.14
C MET A 98 -1.11 13.46 -12.28
N ILE A 99 -1.14 14.77 -12.56
CA ILE A 99 -1.89 15.32 -13.70
C ILE A 99 -1.38 14.70 -15.00
N PHE A 100 -0.06 14.63 -15.20
CA PHE A 100 0.52 13.98 -16.38
C PHE A 100 0.20 12.49 -16.45
N ALA A 101 0.29 11.76 -15.33
CA ALA A 101 -0.04 10.35 -15.29
C ALA A 101 -1.52 10.08 -15.63
N VAL A 102 -2.45 10.88 -15.09
CA VAL A 102 -3.88 10.78 -15.42
C VAL A 102 -4.13 11.11 -16.90
N ALA A 103 -3.48 12.16 -17.44
CA ALA A 103 -3.62 12.52 -18.85
C ALA A 103 -3.19 11.37 -19.78
N ILE A 104 -2.04 10.74 -19.49
CA ILE A 104 -1.55 9.58 -20.25
C ILE A 104 -2.52 8.40 -20.09
N GLY A 105 -2.94 8.10 -18.86
CA GLY A 105 -3.85 6.99 -18.57
C GLY A 105 -5.20 7.11 -19.28
N VAL A 106 -5.81 8.30 -19.27
CA VAL A 106 -7.07 8.58 -19.98
C VAL A 106 -6.89 8.49 -21.49
N THR A 107 -5.76 8.98 -22.01
CA THR A 107 -5.45 8.93 -23.45
C THR A 107 -5.32 7.50 -23.94
N PHE A 108 -4.54 6.66 -23.24
CA PHE A 108 -4.43 5.24 -23.59
C PHE A 108 -5.74 4.47 -23.36
N GLY A 109 -6.48 4.78 -22.29
CA GLY A 109 -7.80 4.20 -22.06
C GLY A 109 -8.76 4.48 -23.21
N ALA A 110 -8.77 5.71 -23.73
CA ALA A 110 -9.60 6.10 -24.87
C ALA A 110 -9.12 5.50 -26.21
N MET A 111 -7.81 5.26 -26.36
CA MET A 111 -7.22 4.73 -27.59
C MET A 111 -7.40 3.20 -27.73
N PHE A 112 -7.12 2.44 -26.66
CA PHE A 112 -7.22 0.99 -26.69
C PHE A 112 -8.62 0.47 -26.39
N GLN A 113 -9.46 1.29 -25.75
CA GLN A 113 -10.85 0.96 -25.37
C GLN A 113 -10.98 -0.44 -24.75
N PRO A 114 -10.21 -0.76 -23.69
CA PRO A 114 -10.25 -2.08 -23.07
C PRO A 114 -11.68 -2.35 -22.56
N GLY A 115 -12.33 -3.39 -23.08
CA GLY A 115 -13.69 -3.80 -22.70
C GLY A 115 -14.72 -3.76 -23.84
N VAL A 116 -14.39 -3.18 -25.00
CA VAL A 116 -15.26 -3.29 -26.19
C VAL A 116 -15.29 -4.75 -26.65
N GLY A 117 -16.49 -5.33 -26.71
CA GLY A 117 -16.72 -6.73 -27.11
C GLY A 117 -16.90 -7.72 -25.96
N LEU A 118 -16.88 -7.28 -24.70
CA LEU A 118 -17.24 -8.14 -23.55
C LEU A 118 -18.75 -8.44 -23.51
N PRO A 119 -19.16 -9.66 -23.10
CA PRO A 119 -20.56 -9.98 -22.83
C PRO A 119 -21.17 -9.04 -21.78
N LYS A 120 -22.47 -8.77 -21.89
CA LYS A 120 -23.17 -7.84 -20.99
C LYS A 120 -23.11 -8.30 -19.53
N GLU A 121 -23.14 -9.61 -19.31
CA GLU A 121 -23.04 -10.22 -17.98
C GLU A 121 -21.70 -9.89 -17.30
N VAL A 122 -20.60 -9.87 -18.07
CA VAL A 122 -19.26 -9.53 -17.56
C VAL A 122 -19.15 -8.04 -17.23
N ILE A 123 -19.79 -7.19 -18.04
CA ILE A 123 -19.85 -5.74 -17.82
C ILE A 123 -20.63 -5.43 -16.53
N GLU A 124 -21.78 -6.08 -16.34
CA GLU A 124 -22.61 -5.90 -15.13
C GLU A 124 -21.91 -6.40 -13.87
N GLN A 125 -21.26 -7.56 -13.93
CA GLN A 125 -20.44 -8.07 -12.81
C GLN A 125 -19.26 -7.13 -12.50
N GLY A 126 -18.58 -6.60 -13.52
CA GLY A 126 -17.49 -5.63 -13.34
C GLY A 126 -17.96 -4.31 -12.72
N LEU A 127 -19.15 -3.83 -13.10
CA LEU A 127 -19.78 -2.65 -12.52
C LEU A 127 -20.15 -2.87 -11.05
N GLN A 128 -20.74 -4.01 -10.71
CA GLN A 128 -21.07 -4.38 -9.33
C GLN A 128 -19.81 -4.48 -8.47
N ALA A 129 -18.78 -5.20 -8.94
CA ALA A 129 -17.50 -5.28 -8.24
C ALA A 129 -16.83 -3.90 -8.08
N GLY A 130 -16.93 -3.05 -9.09
CA GLY A 130 -16.42 -1.67 -9.02
C GLY A 130 -17.15 -0.82 -7.98
N GLN A 131 -18.48 -0.94 -7.89
CA GLN A 131 -19.30 -0.24 -6.91
C GLN A 131 -19.05 -0.73 -5.48
N GLU A 132 -18.93 -2.04 -5.28
CA GLU A 132 -18.58 -2.62 -3.98
C GLU A 132 -17.18 -2.20 -3.53
N ALA A 133 -16.21 -2.22 -4.44
CA ALA A 133 -14.85 -1.78 -4.15
C ALA A 133 -14.73 -0.26 -3.92
N ALA A 134 -15.64 0.54 -4.49
CA ALA A 134 -15.77 1.96 -4.18
C ALA A 134 -16.43 2.16 -2.80
N ALA A 135 -17.46 1.38 -2.47
CA ALA A 135 -18.15 1.43 -1.18
C ALA A 135 -17.23 0.99 -0.01
N GLN A 136 -16.35 0.01 -0.22
CA GLN A 136 -15.37 -0.42 0.79
C GLN A 136 -14.24 0.59 1.00
N ARG A 137 -13.93 1.43 0.01
CA ARG A 137 -12.92 2.51 0.10
C ARG A 137 -13.50 3.85 0.52
N ALA A 138 -14.83 3.96 0.56
CA ALA A 138 -15.53 5.14 1.01
C ALA A 138 -15.41 5.25 2.55
N PRO A 139 -14.75 6.29 3.08
CA PRO A 139 -14.70 6.51 4.52
C PRO A 139 -16.12 6.69 5.06
N ALA A 140 -16.36 6.22 6.29
CA ALA A 140 -17.62 6.41 6.99
C ALA A 140 -18.04 7.89 6.96
N GLY A 141 -19.14 8.20 6.24
CA GLY A 141 -19.68 9.56 6.08
C GLY A 141 -19.57 10.17 4.68
N SER A 142 -19.01 9.47 3.69
CA SER A 142 -18.86 9.96 2.31
C SER A 142 -20.07 9.64 1.41
N ALA A 143 -21.28 10.01 1.84
CA ALA A 143 -22.47 10.01 0.99
C ALA A 143 -22.56 11.24 0.06
N ALA A 144 -21.65 12.20 0.19
CA ALA A 144 -21.74 13.47 -0.51
C ALA A 144 -20.99 13.42 -1.86
N GLN A 145 -21.78 13.47 -2.94
CA GLN A 145 -21.31 13.53 -4.33
C GLN A 145 -20.77 14.93 -4.63
N GLY A 146 -19.49 15.04 -5.00
CA GLY A 146 -18.88 16.28 -5.49
C GLY A 146 -17.47 16.54 -4.99
N LEU A 147 -16.72 17.37 -5.73
CA LEU A 147 -15.32 17.70 -5.43
C LEU A 147 -15.16 18.31 -4.02
N GLY A 148 -16.07 19.21 -3.62
CA GLY A 148 -16.00 19.87 -2.30
C GLY A 148 -16.16 18.90 -1.13
N ALA A 149 -17.04 17.92 -1.26
CA ALA A 149 -17.24 16.88 -0.24
C ALA A 149 -16.02 15.94 -0.15
N ALA A 150 -15.43 15.58 -1.28
CA ALA A 150 -14.20 14.79 -1.31
C ALA A 150 -13.05 15.52 -0.60
N TRP A 151 -12.87 16.81 -0.88
CA TRP A 151 -11.87 17.65 -0.19
C TRP A 151 -12.11 17.73 1.32
N LEU A 152 -13.35 17.96 1.74
CA LEU A 152 -13.68 18.03 3.17
C LEU A 152 -13.41 16.69 3.88
N ASN A 153 -13.67 15.56 3.22
CA ASN A 153 -13.37 14.23 3.75
C ASN A 153 -11.86 13.99 3.88
N ILE A 154 -11.05 14.46 2.92
CA ILE A 154 -9.59 14.39 3.01
C ILE A 154 -9.10 15.21 4.20
N LEU A 155 -9.60 16.45 4.36
CA LEU A 155 -9.23 17.31 5.50
C LEU A 155 -9.61 16.68 6.85
N ARG A 156 -10.78 16.02 6.93
CA ARG A 156 -11.21 15.30 8.14
C ARG A 156 -10.31 14.12 8.47
N GLN A 157 -9.86 13.35 7.47
CA GLN A 157 -8.90 12.27 7.67
C GLN A 157 -7.52 12.79 8.04
N MET A 158 -7.12 13.95 7.49
CA MET A 158 -5.83 14.54 7.80
C MET A 158 -5.68 14.88 9.28
N ILE A 159 -6.75 15.34 9.94
CA ILE A 159 -6.72 15.70 11.37
C ILE A 159 -7.54 14.67 12.17
N PRO A 160 -6.93 13.58 12.67
CA PRO A 160 -7.65 12.59 13.47
C PRO A 160 -8.07 13.17 14.82
N THR A 161 -9.23 12.73 15.31
CA THR A 161 -9.66 12.99 16.68
C THR A 161 -8.91 12.13 17.70
N ASN A 162 -8.43 10.95 17.30
CA ASN A 162 -7.68 10.02 18.15
C ASN A 162 -6.60 9.27 17.35
N PHE A 163 -5.34 9.39 17.80
CA PHE A 163 -4.18 8.76 17.15
C PHE A 163 -4.23 7.22 17.17
N PHE A 164 -4.56 6.63 18.32
CA PHE A 164 -4.58 5.17 18.47
C PHE A 164 -5.71 4.54 17.68
N GLN A 165 -6.86 5.20 17.63
CA GLN A 165 -7.97 4.76 16.79
C GLN A 165 -7.58 4.78 15.31
N ALA A 166 -6.94 5.85 14.84
CA ALA A 166 -6.45 5.91 13.46
C ALA A 166 -5.42 4.80 13.15
N ALA A 167 -4.58 4.44 14.12
CA ALA A 167 -3.65 3.31 13.98
C ALA A 167 -4.37 1.97 13.88
N VAL A 168 -5.38 1.72 14.72
CA VAL A 168 -6.19 0.48 14.67
C VAL A 168 -6.97 0.36 13.37
N GLU A 169 -7.51 1.47 12.88
CA GLU A 169 -8.30 1.52 11.64
C GLU A 169 -7.42 1.56 10.37
N GLY A 170 -6.09 1.55 10.51
CA GLY A 170 -5.17 1.54 9.36
C GLY A 170 -5.18 2.84 8.55
N GLN A 171 -5.60 3.96 9.14
CA GLN A 171 -5.68 5.24 8.45
C GLN A 171 -4.29 5.90 8.33
N ALA A 172 -3.54 5.52 7.29
CA ALA A 172 -2.16 5.99 7.10
C ALA A 172 -2.04 7.53 7.04
N LEU A 173 -2.94 8.22 6.34
CA LEU A 173 -2.92 9.70 6.21
C LEU A 173 -3.02 10.40 7.58
N SER A 174 -3.92 9.91 8.42
CA SER A 174 -4.16 10.40 9.78
C SER A 174 -2.92 10.21 10.65
N ILE A 175 -2.29 9.04 10.57
CA ILE A 175 -1.07 8.70 11.30
C ILE A 175 0.07 9.62 10.85
N ILE A 176 0.31 9.75 9.54
CA ILE A 176 1.37 10.61 8.99
C ILE A 176 1.22 12.05 9.50
N THR A 177 0.02 12.61 9.45
CA THR A 177 -0.21 14.00 9.86
C THR A 177 -0.01 14.17 11.37
N ALA A 178 -0.55 13.27 12.19
CA ALA A 178 -0.39 13.34 13.63
C ALA A 178 1.08 13.15 14.05
N THR A 179 1.80 12.21 13.43
CA THR A 179 3.24 12.03 13.61
C THR A 179 4.02 13.26 13.15
N MET A 180 3.59 13.92 12.08
CA MET A 180 4.23 15.14 11.60
C MET A 180 4.09 16.30 12.60
N LEU A 181 2.89 16.50 13.15
CA LEU A 181 2.66 17.49 14.20
C LEU A 181 3.50 17.19 15.45
N LEU A 182 3.55 15.91 15.86
CA LEU A 182 4.39 15.47 16.96
C LEU A 182 5.88 15.72 16.67
N GLY A 183 6.36 15.40 15.48
CA GLY A 183 7.76 15.62 15.06
C GLY A 183 8.15 17.09 15.10
N VAL A 184 7.30 17.98 14.58
CA VAL A 184 7.53 19.44 14.66
C VAL A 184 7.54 19.92 16.11
N GLY A 185 6.63 19.41 16.96
CA GLY A 185 6.61 19.70 18.39
C GLY A 185 7.89 19.23 19.11
N LEU A 186 8.39 18.03 18.79
CA LEU A 186 9.64 17.51 19.34
C LEU A 186 10.82 18.38 18.92
N VAL A 187 10.91 18.78 17.65
CA VAL A 187 11.96 19.69 17.16
C VAL A 187 11.96 21.00 17.96
N ALA A 188 10.79 21.55 18.28
CA ALA A 188 10.66 22.75 19.09
C ALA A 188 11.13 22.59 20.54
N LEU A 189 11.13 21.37 21.10
CA LEU A 189 11.64 21.09 22.45
C LEU A 189 13.18 21.09 22.56
N GLY A 190 13.88 21.14 21.43
CA GLY A 190 15.34 21.14 21.40
C GLY A 190 15.93 19.90 22.07
N GLU A 191 16.88 20.06 22.99
CA GLU A 191 17.65 18.94 23.54
C GLU A 191 16.86 17.96 24.41
N LYS A 192 15.67 18.35 24.90
CA LYS A 192 14.84 17.48 25.74
C LYS A 192 14.28 16.27 24.99
N ASN A 193 14.25 16.31 23.65
CA ASN A 193 13.72 15.22 22.84
C ASN A 193 14.71 14.07 22.58
N LYS A 194 16.02 14.27 22.87
CA LYS A 194 17.10 13.40 22.36
C LYS A 194 16.91 11.92 22.71
N ALA A 195 16.57 11.64 23.98
CA ALA A 195 16.37 10.27 24.45
C ALA A 195 15.19 9.57 23.74
N PHE A 196 14.09 10.31 23.49
CA PHE A 196 12.93 9.77 22.79
C PHE A 196 13.23 9.52 21.31
N VAL A 197 13.88 10.48 20.64
CA VAL A 197 14.25 10.35 19.22
C VAL A 197 15.18 9.16 19.01
N GLN A 198 16.19 8.98 19.87
CA GLN A 198 17.10 7.82 19.80
C GLN A 198 16.38 6.48 19.99
N ALA A 199 15.38 6.42 20.88
CA ALA A 199 14.57 5.22 21.06
C ALA A 199 13.73 4.90 19.80
N VAL A 200 13.14 5.93 19.17
CA VAL A 200 12.37 5.77 17.92
C VAL A 200 13.27 5.38 16.76
N GLU A 201 14.49 5.90 16.69
CA GLU A 201 15.48 5.56 15.66
C GLU A 201 15.94 4.11 15.80
N SER A 202 16.22 3.65 17.03
CA SER A 202 16.52 2.24 17.30
C SER A 202 15.35 1.32 16.90
N LEU A 203 14.11 1.75 17.15
CA LEU A 203 12.92 1.03 16.71
C LEU A 203 12.80 1.01 15.18
N HIS A 204 13.09 2.12 14.51
CA HIS A 204 13.11 2.19 13.04
C HIS A 204 14.08 1.18 12.44
N GLU A 205 15.31 1.12 12.95
CA GLU A 205 16.33 0.15 12.52
C GLU A 205 15.88 -1.30 12.75
N ALA A 206 15.29 -1.59 13.91
CA ALA A 206 14.75 -2.91 14.21
C ALA A 206 13.61 -3.30 13.24
N LEU A 207 12.71 -2.36 12.91
CA LEU A 207 11.65 -2.58 11.92
C LEU A 207 12.23 -2.84 10.53
N MET A 208 13.29 -2.13 10.13
CA MET A 208 13.97 -2.36 8.86
C MET A 208 14.62 -3.76 8.76
N LEU A 209 15.10 -4.32 9.87
CA LEU A 209 15.56 -5.71 9.92
C LEU A 209 14.39 -6.70 9.69
N ILE A 210 13.24 -6.44 10.31
CA ILE A 210 12.05 -7.27 10.09
C ILE A 210 11.58 -7.17 8.63
N VAL A 211 11.60 -5.97 8.04
CA VAL A 211 11.32 -5.78 6.60
C VAL A 211 12.24 -6.69 5.77
N GLN A 212 13.54 -6.75 6.08
CA GLN A 212 14.47 -7.60 5.36
C GLN A 212 14.11 -9.10 5.49
N TRP A 213 13.62 -9.56 6.63
CA TRP A 213 13.15 -10.94 6.80
C TRP A 213 11.89 -11.21 5.97
N VAL A 214 10.94 -10.27 5.95
CA VAL A 214 9.73 -10.39 5.11
C VAL A 214 10.07 -10.41 3.62
N LEU A 215 11.08 -9.65 3.18
CA LEU A 215 11.55 -9.67 1.79
C LEU A 215 12.10 -11.05 1.36
N TRP A 216 12.66 -11.84 2.28
CA TRP A 216 13.08 -13.22 1.97
C TRP A 216 11.91 -14.17 1.76
N LEU A 217 10.74 -13.89 2.35
CA LEU A 217 9.51 -14.66 2.16
C LEU A 217 8.74 -14.24 0.89
N MET A 218 9.03 -13.05 0.35
CA MET A 218 8.37 -12.48 -0.82
C MET A 218 8.27 -13.42 -2.03
N PRO A 219 9.33 -14.14 -2.46
CA PRO A 219 9.25 -15.01 -3.64
C PRO A 219 8.16 -16.09 -3.51
N ILE A 220 8.02 -16.64 -2.29
CA ILE A 220 7.05 -17.69 -1.98
C ILE A 220 5.64 -17.07 -1.92
N GLY A 221 5.49 -15.95 -1.22
CA GLY A 221 4.21 -15.24 -1.14
C GLY A 221 3.68 -14.81 -2.51
N VAL A 222 4.54 -14.25 -3.35
CA VAL A 222 4.19 -13.86 -4.72
C VAL A 222 3.78 -15.08 -5.55
N ALA A 223 4.52 -16.19 -5.48
CA ALA A 223 4.14 -17.42 -6.20
C ALA A 223 2.74 -17.92 -5.81
N LEU A 224 2.44 -17.96 -4.50
CA LEU A 224 1.15 -18.42 -3.99
C LEU A 224 -0.01 -17.50 -4.39
N LEU A 225 0.17 -16.18 -4.28
CA LEU A 225 -0.85 -15.19 -4.61
C LEU A 225 -1.11 -15.09 -6.10
N VAL A 226 -0.05 -15.16 -6.92
CA VAL A 226 -0.18 -15.17 -8.38
C VAL A 226 -0.82 -16.47 -8.86
N ALA A 227 -0.45 -17.62 -8.28
CA ALA A 227 -1.12 -18.89 -8.57
C ALA A 227 -2.61 -18.85 -8.25
N TRP A 228 -2.99 -18.28 -7.10
CA TRP A 228 -4.39 -18.04 -6.76
C TRP A 228 -5.07 -17.14 -7.78
N ALA A 229 -4.50 -15.97 -8.09
CA ALA A 229 -5.11 -14.98 -8.97
C ALA A 229 -5.25 -15.42 -10.43
N VAL A 230 -4.33 -16.26 -10.93
CA VAL A 230 -4.38 -16.82 -12.29
C VAL A 230 -5.29 -18.05 -12.36
N GLY A 231 -5.38 -18.82 -11.27
CA GLY A 231 -6.20 -20.03 -11.20
C GLY A 231 -7.67 -19.78 -10.86
N SER A 232 -8.00 -18.62 -10.29
CA SER A 232 -9.37 -18.18 -9.96
C SER A 232 -10.07 -17.52 -11.14
#